data_AF-A0A1C4SPZ6-F1
#
_entry.id   AF-A0A1C4SPZ6-F1
#
_cell.length_a   1.000
_cell.length_b   1.000
_cell.length_c   1.000
_cell.angle_alpha   90.00
_cell.angle_beta   90.00
_cell.angle_gamma   90.00
#
_symmetry.space_group_name_H-M   'P 1'
#
loop_
_entity.id
_entity.type
_entity.pdbx_description
1 polymer ?
#
loop_
_entity_poly.entity_id
_entity_poly.type
_entity_poly.pdbx_seq_one_letter_code
_entity_poly.pdbx_strand_id
1 'polypeptide(L)' 'MADAHGRGAGARDFRGITDTLEESDHVLGLLRFEAGTGGEAVECPGARDRPLDKVLHTALGLSMSRR' A
#
# COMPACT_ATOMS: atom_id res chain seq x y z
N MET A 1 -8.66 -0.24 -19.82
CA MET A 1 -7.19 -0.10 -20.01
C MET A 1 -6.81 0.80 -21.19
N ALA A 2 -7.67 0.95 -22.21
CA ALA A 2 -7.35 1.72 -23.42
C ALA A 2 -7.02 3.21 -23.19
N ASP A 3 -7.69 3.89 -22.25
CA ASP A 3 -7.48 5.34 -22.05
C ASP A 3 -6.06 5.68 -21.55
N ALA A 4 -5.67 5.16 -20.39
CA ALA A 4 -4.32 5.39 -19.84
C ALA A 4 -3.21 4.90 -20.78
N HIS A 5 -3.42 3.74 -21.43
CA HIS A 5 -2.47 3.23 -22.41
C HIS A 5 -2.38 4.12 -23.66
N GLY A 6 -3.49 4.65 -24.15
CA GLY A 6 -3.55 5.63 -25.24
C GLY A 6 -2.86 6.95 -24.91
N ARG A 7 -2.64 7.23 -23.61
CA ARG A 7 -1.85 8.36 -23.10
C ARG A 7 -0.39 7.99 -22.78
N GLY A 8 0.07 6.81 -23.19
CA GLY A 8 1.46 6.35 -23.05
C GLY A 8 1.80 5.67 -21.73
N ALA A 9 0.82 5.33 -20.89
CA ALA A 9 1.10 4.59 -19.66
C ALA A 9 1.52 3.14 -19.97
N GLY A 10 2.68 2.74 -19.43
CA GLY A 10 3.21 1.38 -19.53
C GLY A 10 2.68 0.41 -18.47
N ALA A 11 2.13 0.94 -17.37
CA ALA A 11 1.53 0.16 -16.28
C ALA A 11 0.37 0.93 -15.66
N ARG A 12 -0.55 0.19 -15.01
CA ARG A 12 -1.63 0.76 -14.21
C ARG A 12 -1.44 0.33 -12.76
N ASP A 13 -1.28 1.32 -11.88
CA ASP A 13 -1.25 1.12 -10.44
C ASP A 13 -2.70 1.00 -9.90
N PHE A 14 -3.03 -0.14 -9.29
CA PHE A 14 -4.31 -0.38 -8.62
C PHE A 14 -4.34 0.07 -7.16
N ARG A 15 -3.20 0.51 -6.63
CA ARG A 15 -2.97 0.95 -5.25
C ARG A 15 -2.83 -0.25 -4.30
N GLY A 16 -3.18 -0.05 -3.04
CA GLY A 16 -2.89 -0.98 -1.96
C GLY A 16 -3.88 -2.14 -1.90
N ILE A 17 -3.35 -3.30 -1.52
CA ILE A 17 -4.07 -4.55 -1.26
C ILE A 17 -3.84 -5.00 0.18
N THR A 18 -4.58 -6.02 0.61
CA THR A 18 -4.25 -6.76 1.83
C THR A 18 -2.93 -7.52 1.65
N ASP A 19 -2.19 -7.72 2.74
CA ASP A 19 -0.95 -8.48 2.79
C ASP A 19 -1.19 -9.98 3.11
N THR A 20 -2.45 -10.37 3.29
CA THR A 20 -2.85 -11.72 3.66
C THR A 20 -3.73 -12.42 2.62
N LEU A 21 -3.74 -13.75 2.66
CA LEU A 21 -4.60 -14.63 1.86
C LEU A 21 -5.68 -15.32 2.72
N GLU A 22 -5.88 -14.87 3.95
CA GLU A 22 -6.88 -15.42 4.86
C GLU A 22 -8.30 -15.24 4.31
N GLU A 23 -9.04 -16.35 4.14
CA GLU A 23 -10.41 -16.33 3.58
C GLU A 23 -11.39 -15.51 4.43
N SER A 24 -11.06 -15.32 5.71
CA SER A 24 -11.85 -14.53 6.64
C SER A 24 -11.62 -13.02 6.52
N ASP A 25 -10.60 -12.58 5.79
CA ASP A 25 -10.35 -11.15 5.57
C ASP A 25 -11.35 -10.55 4.60
N HIS A 26 -12.14 -9.59 5.08
CA HIS A 26 -13.10 -8.83 4.30
C HIS A 26 -12.50 -8.10 3.07
N VAL A 27 -11.18 -7.81 3.05
CA VAL A 27 -10.51 -7.14 1.93
C VAL A 27 -10.01 -8.13 0.86
N LEU A 28 -10.05 -9.44 1.13
CA LEU A 28 -9.56 -10.46 0.18
C LEU A 28 -10.25 -10.39 -1.19
N GLY A 29 -11.51 -9.95 -1.23
CA GLY A 29 -12.24 -9.72 -2.48
C GLY A 29 -11.58 -8.68 -3.40
N LEU A 30 -10.95 -7.64 -2.83
CA LEU A 30 -10.22 -6.63 -3.58
C LEU A 30 -8.96 -7.23 -4.22
N LEU A 31 -8.18 -8.01 -3.46
CA LEU A 31 -7.00 -8.71 -3.98
C LEU A 31 -7.35 -9.63 -5.14
N ARG A 32 -8.45 -10.41 -5.01
CA ARG A 32 -8.94 -11.29 -6.08
C ARG A 32 -9.37 -10.52 -7.32
N PHE A 33 -10.06 -9.40 -7.14
CA PHE A 33 -10.44 -8.54 -8.24
C PHE A 33 -9.21 -8.03 -9.00
N GLU A 34 -8.21 -7.52 -8.29
CA GLU A 34 -6.98 -6.99 -8.90
C GLU A 34 -6.16 -8.08 -9.59
N ALA A 35 -5.90 -9.20 -8.92
CA ALA A 35 -5.19 -10.35 -9.49
C ALA A 35 -5.93 -10.91 -10.72
N GLY A 36 -7.28 -10.91 -10.69
CA GLY A 36 -8.12 -11.33 -11.82
C GLY A 36 -7.94 -10.48 -13.08
N THR A 37 -7.38 -9.27 -12.99
CA THR A 37 -7.02 -8.44 -14.15
C THR A 37 -5.64 -8.74 -14.73
N GLY A 38 -4.90 -9.69 -14.13
CA GLY A 38 -3.49 -9.96 -14.44
C GLY A 38 -2.52 -8.99 -13.76
N GLY A 39 -2.96 -8.31 -12.70
CA GLY A 39 -2.11 -7.44 -11.88
C GLY A 39 -1.08 -8.23 -11.06
N GLU A 40 0.04 -7.59 -10.75
CA GLU A 40 1.13 -8.15 -9.93
C GLU A 40 1.23 -7.36 -8.63
N ALA A 41 1.31 -8.08 -7.50
CA ALA A 41 1.55 -7.48 -6.19
C ALA A 41 3.03 -7.09 -6.06
N VAL A 42 3.28 -5.82 -5.71
CA VAL A 42 4.64 -5.29 -5.55
C VAL A 42 4.80 -4.74 -4.13
N GLU A 43 5.74 -5.30 -3.38
CA GLU A 43 6.06 -4.82 -2.04
C GLU A 43 6.87 -3.52 -2.11
N CYS A 44 6.39 -2.49 -1.41
CA CYS A 44 7.07 -1.21 -1.31
C CYS A 44 7.98 -1.19 -0.06
N PRO A 45 9.11 -0.45 -0.07
CA PRO A 45 10.06 -0.38 1.05
C PRO A 45 9.54 0.31 2.33
N GLY A 46 8.22 0.48 2.46
CA GLY A 46 7.57 1.09 3.61
C GLY A 46 7.82 2.60 3.72
N ALA A 47 7.34 3.17 4.82
CA ALA A 47 7.56 4.56 5.16
C ALA A 47 8.99 4.76 5.70
N ARG A 48 9.60 5.90 5.39
CA ARG A 48 10.89 6.31 5.94
C ARG A 48 10.80 7.69 6.57
N ASP A 49 11.12 7.77 7.85
CA ASP A 49 11.07 9.02 8.61
C ASP A 49 12.40 9.78 8.58
N ARG A 50 12.30 11.11 8.47
CA ARG A 50 13.41 12.05 8.70
C ARG A 50 12.98 13.05 9.78
N PRO A 51 13.51 12.95 11.02
CA PRO A 51 13.10 13.84 12.10
C PRO A 51 13.55 15.27 11.82
N LEU A 52 12.60 16.20 11.73
CA LEU A 52 12.88 17.64 11.66
C LEU A 52 13.15 18.21 13.06
N ASP A 53 12.33 17.82 14.04
CA ASP A 53 12.56 18.06 15.46
C ASP A 53 12.68 16.70 16.18
N LYS A 54 13.80 16.48 16.85
CA LYS A 54 14.10 15.21 17.52
C LYS A 54 13.26 14.98 18.78
N VAL A 55 12.94 16.06 19.50
CA VAL A 55 12.15 15.99 20.74
C VAL A 55 10.73 15.59 20.40
N LEU A 56 10.11 16.29 19.44
CA LEU A 56 8.75 15.98 19.00
C LEU A 56 8.65 14.59 18.35
N HIS A 57 9.62 14.21 17.50
CA HIS A 57 9.66 12.88 16.90
C HIS A 57 9.72 11.77 17.96
N THR A 58 10.55 11.96 19.00
CA THR A 58 10.68 11.00 20.10
C THR A 58 9.40 10.95 20.93
N ALA A 59 8.83 12.11 21.27
CA ALA A 59 7.59 12.19 22.05
C ALA A 59 6.41 11.50 21.33
N LEU A 60 6.27 11.72 20.02
CA LEU A 60 5.26 11.04 19.20
C LEU A 60 5.48 9.53 19.17
N GLY A 61 6.73 9.09 18.94
CA GLY A 61 7.08 7.67 18.99
C GLY A 61 6.68 7.02 20.32
N LEU A 62 6.99 7.69 21.44
CA LEU A 62 6.65 7.22 22.79
C LEU A 62 5.14 7.17 23.05
N SER A 63 4.37 8.10 22.49
CA SER A 63 2.91 8.09 22.54
C SER A 63 2.32 6.94 21.72
N MET A 64 2.85 6.71 20.51
CA MET A 64 2.37 5.67 19.60
C MET A 64 2.67 4.27 20.12
N SER A 65 3.82 4.05 20.77
CA SER A 65 4.17 2.75 21.38
C SER A 65 3.31 2.33 22.58
N ARG A 66 2.46 3.23 23.11
CA ARG A 66 1.56 2.94 24.24
C ARG A 66 0.15 2.52 23.80
N ARG A 67 -0.09 2.42 22.50
CA ARG A 67 -1.38 2.03 21.90
C ARG A 67 -1.32 0.58 21.44
#